data_AF-A0A448F732-F1
#
_entry.id   AF-A0A448F732-F1
#
_cell.length_a   1.000
_cell.length_b   1.000
_cell.length_c   1.000
_cell.angle_alpha   90.00
_cell.angle_beta   90.00
_cell.angle_gamma   90.00
#
_symmetry.space_group_name_H-M   'P 1'
#
loop_
_entity.id
_entity.type
_entity.pdbx_description
1 polymer ?
#
loop_
_entity_poly.entity_id
_entity_poly.type
_entity_poly.pdbx_seq_one_letter_code
_entity_poly.pdbx_strand_id
1 'polypeptide(L)'
;MNELFISDLWEIIPIGISILALLVSIYALRLNKINYITQSYYQNGSYKVFFVKLSCLDKILSRDCFEVKVSQSVISDSYVFPYYICITPNVGGIERAQLFDIIDNGGIVLGTCKTRPIIRNKFKKFNFFNKQYAHSQITSFGEVKKYPYFIKNYNDSGLSLSRYHFCIEITDFRSNTEIWYVSFSLVLDKDDVNYVVDGKFDDLNIVSQRDLVKNMNMLINFNETLDDIFKKDNIDDATYSLQLFEMKEYLNFLVKLKQYL
;
A
#
# COMPACT_ATOMS: atom_id res chain seq x y z
N MET A 1 -30.99 35.70 60.74
CA MET A 1 -31.03 35.92 59.27
C MET A 1 -29.76 35.40 58.59
N ASN A 2 -28.56 35.67 59.11
CA ASN A 2 -27.30 35.22 58.50
C ASN A 2 -27.12 33.69 58.43
N GLU A 3 -27.69 32.91 59.36
CA GLU A 3 -27.48 31.45 59.43
C GLU A 3 -28.11 30.69 58.25
N LEU A 4 -29.30 31.07 57.78
CA LEU A 4 -29.92 30.49 56.57
C LEU A 4 -29.04 30.70 55.33
N PHE A 5 -28.42 31.87 55.19
CA PHE A 5 -27.52 32.14 54.07
C PHE A 5 -26.25 31.28 54.07
N ILE A 6 -25.91 30.65 55.20
CA ILE A 6 -24.75 29.77 55.34
C ILE A 6 -25.14 28.31 55.05
N SER A 7 -26.30 27.83 55.49
CA SER A 7 -26.77 26.46 55.18
C SER A 7 -26.85 26.21 53.67
N ASP A 8 -27.50 27.13 52.96
CA ASP A 8 -27.82 26.97 51.54
C ASP A 8 -26.53 26.99 50.69
N LEU A 9 -25.52 27.74 51.14
CA LEU A 9 -24.18 27.77 50.54
C LEU A 9 -23.45 26.42 50.68
N TRP A 10 -23.56 25.75 51.83
CA TRP A 10 -22.98 24.42 52.05
C TRP A 10 -23.64 23.33 51.21
N GLU A 11 -24.92 23.46 50.84
CA GLU A 11 -25.58 22.53 49.91
C GLU A 11 -25.20 22.77 48.44
N ILE A 12 -24.93 24.03 48.05
CA ILE A 12 -24.54 24.40 46.68
C ILE A 12 -23.08 24.00 46.37
N ILE A 13 -22.17 24.08 47.35
CA ILE A 13 -20.75 23.72 47.19
C ILE A 13 -20.52 22.30 46.59
N PRO A 14 -21.09 21.20 47.11
CA PRO A 14 -20.88 19.86 46.55
C PRO A 14 -21.47 19.69 45.15
N ILE A 15 -22.55 20.40 44.81
CA ILE A 15 -23.11 20.43 43.45
C ILE A 15 -22.11 21.09 42.49
N GLY A 16 -21.54 22.24 42.88
CA GLY A 16 -20.48 22.92 42.12
C GLY A 16 -19.25 22.05 41.89
N ILE A 17 -18.77 21.36 42.94
CA ILE A 17 -17.64 20.41 42.86
C ILE A 17 -17.96 19.26 41.90
N SER A 18 -19.18 18.71 41.96
CA SER A 18 -19.62 17.61 41.09
C SER A 18 -19.66 18.02 39.61
N ILE A 19 -20.13 19.23 39.31
CA ILE A 19 -20.12 19.78 37.94
C ILE A 19 -18.68 19.98 37.44
N LEU A 20 -17.79 20.50 38.29
CA LEU A 20 -16.37 20.67 37.95
C LEU A 20 -15.67 19.33 37.69
N ALA A 21 -15.92 18.32 38.52
CA ALA A 21 -15.42 16.96 38.34
C ALA A 21 -15.96 16.31 37.05
N LEU A 22 -17.23 16.55 36.70
CA LEU A 22 -17.82 16.09 35.43
C LEU A 22 -17.13 16.74 34.22
N LEU A 23 -16.91 18.06 34.25
CA LEU A 23 -16.23 18.79 33.17
C LEU A 23 -14.77 18.32 32.99
N VAL A 24 -14.04 18.14 34.08
CA VAL A 24 -12.68 17.57 34.06
C VAL A 24 -12.70 16.14 33.51
N SER A 25 -13.68 15.31 33.89
CA SER A 25 -13.82 13.94 33.40
C SER A 25 -14.13 13.89 31.90
N ILE A 26 -15.00 14.78 31.40
CA ILE A 26 -15.30 14.89 29.95
C ILE A 26 -14.05 15.35 29.18
N TYR A 27 -13.28 16.30 29.72
CA TYR A 27 -12.05 16.78 29.09
C TYR A 27 -10.95 15.71 29.08
N ALA A 28 -10.76 15.02 30.20
CA ALA A 28 -9.84 13.88 30.33
C ALA A 28 -10.22 12.74 29.37
N LEU A 29 -11.52 12.41 29.22
CA LEU A 29 -11.98 11.38 28.29
C LEU A 29 -11.77 11.79 26.82
N ARG A 30 -11.91 13.08 26.49
CA ARG A 30 -11.54 13.61 25.16
C ARG A 30 -10.03 13.50 24.89
N LEU A 31 -9.19 13.92 25.84
CA LEU A 31 -7.74 13.79 25.73
C LEU A 31 -7.30 12.32 25.64
N ASN A 32 -7.86 11.44 26.46
CA ASN A 32 -7.51 10.03 26.46
C ASN A 32 -7.95 9.35 25.14
N LYS A 33 -9.06 9.77 24.53
CA LYS A 33 -9.46 9.34 23.19
C LYS A 33 -8.48 9.81 22.10
N ILE A 34 -7.92 11.02 22.21
CA ILE A 34 -6.87 11.53 21.30
C ILE A 34 -5.57 10.74 21.49
N ASN A 35 -5.15 10.51 22.74
CA ASN A 35 -3.96 9.73 23.07
C ASN A 35 -4.08 8.27 22.64
N TYR A 36 -5.26 7.66 22.76
CA TYR A 36 -5.53 6.33 22.23
C TYR A 36 -5.42 6.28 20.70
N ILE A 37 -5.90 7.31 20.00
CA ILE A 37 -5.74 7.43 18.53
C ILE A 37 -4.26 7.57 18.14
N THR A 38 -3.45 8.34 18.88
CA THR A 38 -2.01 8.47 18.58
C THR A 38 -1.18 7.26 18.99
N GLN A 39 -1.50 6.57 20.10
CA GLN A 39 -0.87 5.29 20.43
C GLN A 39 -1.25 4.19 19.44
N SER A 40 -2.52 4.14 19.00
CA SER A 40 -2.98 3.23 17.96
C SER A 40 -2.36 3.55 16.59
N TYR A 41 -2.03 4.81 16.30
CA TYR A 41 -1.23 5.19 15.12
C TYR A 41 0.18 4.57 15.17
N TYR A 42 0.90 4.72 16.29
CA TYR A 42 2.23 4.12 16.48
C TYR A 42 2.23 2.58 16.44
N GLN A 43 1.12 1.91 16.74
CA GLN A 43 1.01 0.44 16.72
C GLN A 43 0.45 -0.10 15.38
N ASN A 44 -0.70 0.42 14.95
CA ASN A 44 -1.53 -0.14 13.88
C ASN A 44 -1.33 0.52 12.51
N GLY A 45 -0.53 1.59 12.43
CA GLY A 45 0.06 2.05 11.16
C GLY A 45 -0.46 3.38 10.65
N SER A 46 0.45 4.11 10.03
CA SER A 46 0.24 5.50 9.66
C SER A 46 -0.61 5.65 8.41
N TYR A 47 -0.53 4.71 7.46
CA TYR A 47 -1.12 4.87 6.13
C TYR A 47 -2.11 3.78 5.73
N LYS A 48 -2.76 4.01 4.59
CA LYS A 48 -3.49 3.02 3.81
C LYS A 48 -3.17 3.27 2.33
N VAL A 49 -2.49 2.32 1.69
CA VAL A 49 -2.25 2.34 0.25
C VAL A 49 -3.33 1.52 -0.46
N PHE A 50 -3.87 2.03 -1.56
CA PHE A 50 -4.93 1.34 -2.32
C PHE A 50 -4.98 1.79 -3.79
N PHE A 51 -5.51 0.93 -4.66
CA PHE A 51 -5.74 1.25 -6.08
C PHE A 51 -7.08 1.97 -6.29
N VAL A 52 -7.10 2.94 -7.20
CA VAL A 52 -8.31 3.61 -7.72
C VAL A 52 -8.34 3.43 -9.23
N LYS A 53 -9.43 2.89 -9.78
CA LYS A 53 -9.54 2.64 -11.23
C LYS A 53 -9.55 3.97 -12.00
N LEU A 54 -8.73 4.08 -13.07
CA LEU A 54 -8.77 5.24 -13.97
C LEU A 54 -10.17 5.40 -14.57
N SER A 55 -10.68 6.62 -14.63
CA SER A 55 -11.87 6.90 -15.44
C SER A 55 -11.51 6.89 -16.94
N CYS A 56 -12.53 6.78 -17.80
CA CYS A 56 -12.31 6.83 -19.25
C CYS A 56 -11.71 8.18 -19.69
N LEU A 57 -12.05 9.28 -19.00
CA LEU A 57 -11.48 10.59 -19.26
C LEU A 57 -10.02 10.70 -18.82
N ASP A 58 -9.66 10.12 -17.67
CA ASP A 58 -8.27 10.13 -17.18
C ASP A 58 -7.33 9.41 -18.16
N LYS A 59 -7.79 8.27 -18.72
CA LYS A 59 -7.08 7.53 -19.78
C LYS A 59 -6.83 8.35 -21.05
N ILE A 60 -7.78 9.21 -21.43
CA ILE A 60 -7.71 10.04 -22.65
C ILE A 60 -6.86 11.31 -22.41
N LEU A 61 -6.87 11.82 -21.18
CA LEU A 61 -6.14 13.04 -20.79
C LEU A 61 -4.67 12.79 -20.40
N SER A 62 -4.24 11.53 -20.37
CA SER A 62 -2.85 11.08 -20.10
C SER A 62 -2.24 11.65 -18.81
N ARG A 63 -3.06 12.00 -17.81
CA ARG A 63 -2.58 12.64 -16.58
C ARG A 63 -2.11 11.62 -15.56
N ASP A 64 -0.84 11.75 -15.20
CA ASP A 64 -0.23 11.12 -14.04
C ASP A 64 -0.42 9.59 -14.00
N CYS A 65 -0.42 8.93 -15.16
CA CYS A 65 -0.58 7.48 -15.27
C CYS A 65 0.79 6.83 -15.55
N PHE A 66 1.24 5.89 -14.72
CA PHE A 66 2.51 5.22 -14.96
C PHE A 66 2.39 4.15 -16.05
N GLU A 67 3.43 4.07 -16.88
CA GLU A 67 3.54 3.08 -17.95
C GLU A 67 4.39 1.88 -17.50
N VAL A 68 4.09 0.72 -18.07
CA VAL A 68 4.88 -0.51 -17.90
C VAL A 68 5.39 -0.99 -19.26
N LYS A 69 6.64 -1.42 -19.33
CA LYS A 69 7.29 -1.90 -20.56
C LYS A 69 7.13 -3.41 -20.72
N VAL A 70 6.81 -3.88 -21.93
CA VAL A 70 6.60 -5.31 -22.23
C VAL A 70 7.87 -6.15 -22.01
N SER A 71 9.06 -5.57 -22.16
CA SER A 71 10.32 -6.25 -21.82
C SER A 71 11.36 -5.31 -21.24
N GLN A 72 12.52 -5.85 -20.86
CA GLN A 72 13.69 -5.09 -20.38
C GLN A 72 14.41 -4.35 -21.54
N SER A 73 13.65 -3.63 -22.36
CA SER A 73 14.14 -2.83 -23.48
C SER A 73 13.36 -1.52 -23.58
N VAL A 74 14.09 -0.41 -23.72
CA VAL A 74 13.54 0.94 -23.90
C VAL A 74 12.63 1.02 -25.14
N ILE A 75 12.91 0.21 -26.16
CA ILE A 75 12.21 0.17 -27.45
C ILE A 75 10.92 -0.67 -27.38
N SER A 76 10.78 -1.59 -26.41
CA SER A 76 9.59 -2.44 -26.28
C SER A 76 8.30 -1.64 -26.05
N ASP A 77 7.15 -2.21 -26.38
CA ASP A 77 5.86 -1.53 -26.21
C ASP A 77 5.56 -1.18 -24.74
N SER A 78 4.70 -0.17 -24.54
CA SER A 78 4.35 0.35 -23.22
C SER A 78 2.84 0.35 -22.99
N TYR A 79 2.39 -0.30 -21.92
CA TYR A 79 1.00 -0.35 -21.49
C TYR A 79 0.76 0.63 -20.34
N VAL A 80 -0.32 1.40 -20.43
CA VAL A 80 -0.74 2.32 -19.35
C VAL A 80 -1.42 1.53 -18.24
N PHE A 81 -0.89 1.58 -17.03
CA PHE A 81 -1.43 0.82 -15.89
C PHE A 81 -2.82 1.37 -15.48
N PRO A 82 -3.87 0.53 -15.36
CA PRO A 82 -5.27 0.99 -15.31
C PRO A 82 -5.77 1.51 -13.95
N TYR A 83 -4.88 1.77 -12.97
CA TYR A 83 -5.24 2.30 -11.66
C TYR A 83 -4.26 3.37 -11.16
N TYR A 84 -4.78 4.44 -10.56
CA TYR A 84 -3.97 5.28 -9.68
C TYR A 84 -3.64 4.54 -8.38
N ILE A 85 -2.42 4.77 -7.87
CA ILE A 85 -2.05 4.44 -6.50
C ILE A 85 -2.46 5.62 -5.63
N CYS A 86 -3.18 5.36 -4.53
CA CYS A 86 -3.59 6.39 -3.58
C CYS A 86 -3.09 6.02 -2.18
N ILE A 87 -2.54 7.02 -1.49
CA ILE A 87 -1.99 6.91 -0.15
C ILE A 87 -2.79 7.85 0.75
N THR A 88 -3.46 7.32 1.77
CA THR A 88 -4.16 8.15 2.76
C THR A 88 -3.60 7.92 4.15
N PRO A 89 -3.14 8.97 4.86
CA PRO A 89 -2.81 8.86 6.29
C PRO A 89 -4.07 8.59 7.12
N ASN A 90 -3.90 7.80 8.17
CA ASN A 90 -4.89 7.54 9.21
C ASN A 90 -4.92 8.67 10.25
N VAL A 91 -3.74 9.20 10.59
CA VAL A 91 -3.49 10.37 11.43
C VAL A 91 -2.28 11.10 10.83
N GLY A 92 -2.12 12.39 11.08
CA GLY A 92 -0.99 13.17 10.55
C GLY A 92 -1.05 13.38 9.04
N GLY A 93 0.13 13.57 8.44
CA GLY A 93 0.33 13.85 7.02
C GLY A 93 1.58 13.16 6.48
N ILE A 94 1.59 12.96 5.16
CA ILE A 94 2.76 12.48 4.43
C ILE A 94 3.72 13.65 4.27
N GLU A 95 4.98 13.47 4.65
CA GLU A 95 6.08 14.39 4.34
C GLU A 95 6.68 14.03 2.97
N ARG A 96 7.06 12.77 2.80
CA ARG A 96 7.61 12.21 1.56
C ARG A 96 6.96 10.87 1.26
N ALA A 97 6.71 10.60 -0.02
CA ALA A 97 6.49 9.25 -0.52
C ALA A 97 7.34 9.03 -1.77
N GLN A 98 8.06 7.91 -1.86
CA GLN A 98 8.97 7.60 -2.97
C GLN A 98 8.86 6.13 -3.40
N LEU A 99 9.04 5.88 -4.70
CA LEU A 99 9.20 4.51 -5.22
C LEU A 99 10.66 4.09 -5.21
N PHE A 100 10.90 2.82 -4.93
CA PHE A 100 12.18 2.14 -5.15
C PHE A 100 11.94 0.65 -5.44
N ASP A 101 12.88 0.00 -6.11
CA ASP A 101 12.78 -1.41 -6.47
C ASP A 101 13.76 -2.24 -5.62
N ILE A 102 13.29 -3.38 -5.09
CA ILE A 102 14.08 -4.24 -4.20
C ILE A 102 15.13 -5.07 -4.96
N ILE A 103 14.91 -5.32 -6.26
CA ILE A 103 15.66 -6.32 -7.05
C ILE A 103 16.88 -5.73 -7.80
N ASP A 104 17.06 -4.41 -7.82
CA ASP A 104 18.23 -3.77 -8.42
C ASP A 104 19.48 -3.82 -7.50
N ASN A 105 20.03 -5.03 -7.34
CA ASN A 105 21.47 -5.33 -7.33
C ASN A 105 21.65 -6.86 -7.38
N GLY A 106 22.53 -7.36 -8.25
CA GLY A 106 22.54 -8.76 -8.67
C GLY A 106 22.73 -9.79 -7.54
N GLY A 107 21.66 -10.54 -7.21
CA GLY A 107 21.73 -11.59 -6.17
C GLY A 107 20.41 -12.26 -5.79
N ILE A 108 19.77 -12.99 -6.72
CA ILE A 108 18.62 -13.92 -6.49
C ILE A 108 17.27 -13.21 -6.19
N VAL A 109 16.14 -13.82 -6.61
CA VAL A 109 14.83 -13.17 -6.86
C VAL A 109 13.64 -13.96 -6.28
N LEU A 110 12.59 -13.30 -5.73
CA LEU A 110 11.34 -13.93 -5.21
C LEU A 110 10.01 -13.05 -5.41
N GLY A 111 8.74 -13.62 -5.51
CA GLY A 111 7.31 -13.23 -5.98
C GLY A 111 5.99 -13.54 -5.10
N THR A 112 4.91 -12.75 -4.72
CA THR A 112 3.82 -13.14 -3.69
C THR A 112 2.26 -13.05 -3.87
N CYS A 113 1.58 -14.01 -3.19
CA CYS A 113 0.16 -14.13 -2.77
C CYS A 113 -0.07 -13.59 -1.34
N LYS A 114 -1.28 -13.17 -0.99
CA LYS A 114 -2.34 -12.57 -1.82
C LYS A 114 -3.21 -11.70 -0.91
N THR A 115 -2.77 -10.47 -0.62
CA THR A 115 -3.69 -9.47 -0.08
C THR A 115 -4.44 -8.84 -1.25
N ARG A 116 -5.68 -9.29 -1.49
CA ARG A 116 -6.58 -8.67 -2.47
C ARG A 116 -6.58 -7.14 -2.22
N PRO A 117 -6.04 -6.32 -3.13
CA PRO A 117 -5.88 -4.90 -2.87
C PRO A 117 -7.26 -4.25 -2.79
N ILE A 118 -7.36 -3.18 -1.99
CA ILE A 118 -8.62 -2.47 -1.76
C ILE A 118 -8.93 -1.58 -2.99
N ILE A 119 -9.29 -2.19 -4.11
CA ILE A 119 -9.64 -1.46 -5.34
C ILE A 119 -10.90 -0.64 -5.07
N ARG A 120 -10.81 0.69 -5.26
CA ARG A 120 -11.93 1.63 -5.05
C ARG A 120 -12.35 2.28 -6.37
N ASN A 121 -13.63 2.13 -6.72
CA ASN A 121 -14.20 2.75 -7.92
C ASN A 121 -14.22 4.28 -7.86
N LYS A 122 -14.31 4.87 -6.66
CA LYS A 122 -14.16 6.30 -6.38
C LYS A 122 -13.58 6.46 -4.97
N PHE A 123 -12.73 7.46 -4.76
CA PHE A 123 -12.35 7.92 -3.42
C PHE A 123 -13.11 9.21 -3.08
N LYS A 124 -13.51 9.37 -1.82
CA LYS A 124 -14.10 10.62 -1.34
C LYS A 124 -12.95 11.60 -1.11
N LYS A 125 -12.76 12.58 -2.01
CA LYS A 125 -11.89 13.74 -1.75
C LYS A 125 -12.32 14.33 -0.39
N PHE A 126 -11.41 14.41 0.57
CA PHE A 126 -11.72 15.03 1.86
C PHE A 126 -11.99 16.53 1.63
N ASN A 127 -12.94 17.10 2.36
CA ASN A 127 -13.21 18.54 2.30
C ASN A 127 -11.92 19.32 2.58
N PHE A 128 -11.52 20.19 1.65
CA PHE A 128 -10.28 20.97 1.73
C PHE A 128 -10.21 21.88 2.96
N PHE A 129 -11.35 22.25 3.54
CA PHE A 129 -11.48 23.25 4.61
C PHE A 129 -10.81 22.90 5.95
N ASN A 130 -10.48 21.64 6.25
CA ASN A 130 -9.94 21.20 7.56
C ASN A 130 -8.54 20.55 7.46
N LYS A 131 -7.56 21.20 6.81
CA LYS A 131 -6.26 20.56 6.50
C LYS A 131 -5.02 21.46 6.60
N GLN A 132 -4.55 21.75 7.82
CA GLN A 132 -3.16 22.20 8.05
C GLN A 132 -2.11 21.08 7.94
N TYR A 133 -2.53 19.80 7.99
CA TYR A 133 -1.62 18.65 8.11
C TYR A 133 -1.85 17.53 7.08
N ALA A 134 -2.61 17.75 6.00
CA ALA A 134 -3.01 16.66 5.11
C ALA A 134 -2.96 17.03 3.61
N HIS A 135 -1.84 17.63 3.21
CA HIS A 135 -1.37 17.69 1.84
C HIS A 135 -1.02 16.28 1.34
N SER A 136 -1.23 16.05 0.04
CA SER A 136 -1.21 14.74 -0.64
C SER A 136 -2.17 13.68 -0.06
N GLN A 137 -3.14 13.26 -0.87
CA GLN A 137 -3.89 11.97 -0.71
C GLN A 137 -3.70 11.07 -1.95
N ILE A 138 -2.90 11.55 -2.89
CA ILE A 138 -2.64 11.01 -4.20
C ILE A 138 -1.20 11.44 -4.47
N THR A 139 -0.24 10.56 -4.19
CA THR A 139 1.09 10.67 -4.79
C THR A 139 1.00 9.80 -6.02
N SER A 140 0.76 10.41 -7.18
CA SER A 140 1.00 9.65 -8.41
C SER A 140 2.50 9.60 -8.66
N PHE A 141 2.95 8.45 -9.15
CA PHE A 141 4.32 8.19 -9.56
C PHE A 141 4.42 8.08 -11.09
N GLY A 142 3.52 8.78 -11.81
CA GLY A 142 3.25 8.62 -13.24
C GLY A 142 4.45 8.78 -14.19
N GLU A 143 5.48 9.50 -13.78
CA GLU A 143 6.66 9.78 -14.61
C GLU A 143 7.63 8.59 -14.74
N VAL A 144 7.54 7.60 -13.84
CA VAL A 144 8.47 6.46 -13.80
C VAL A 144 7.94 5.26 -14.59
N LYS A 145 8.55 4.97 -15.75
CA LYS A 145 8.26 3.75 -16.51
C LYS A 145 8.82 2.53 -15.76
N LYS A 146 7.98 1.50 -15.54
CA LYS A 146 8.38 0.26 -14.86
C LYS A 146 8.70 -0.86 -15.84
N TYR A 147 9.77 -1.58 -15.56
CA TYR A 147 10.22 -2.74 -16.33
C TYR A 147 9.84 -4.05 -15.62
N PRO A 148 9.65 -5.16 -16.36
CA PRO A 148 9.31 -6.44 -15.75
C PRO A 148 10.58 -7.10 -15.21
N TYR A 149 10.53 -7.63 -13.99
CA TYR A 149 11.65 -8.39 -13.41
C TYR A 149 11.64 -9.86 -13.87
N PHE A 150 10.48 -10.35 -14.31
CA PHE A 150 10.30 -11.70 -14.87
C PHE A 150 9.39 -11.64 -16.09
N ILE A 151 9.73 -12.41 -17.12
CA ILE A 151 8.96 -12.58 -18.35
C ILE A 151 8.97 -14.08 -18.70
N LYS A 152 7.81 -14.71 -18.91
CA LYS A 152 7.73 -16.04 -19.55
C LYS A 152 6.70 -16.06 -20.68
N ASN A 153 7.07 -16.67 -21.80
CA ASN A 153 6.16 -17.05 -22.87
C ASN A 153 5.65 -18.48 -22.66
N TYR A 154 4.38 -18.73 -22.96
CA TYR A 154 3.71 -20.02 -22.82
C TYR A 154 3.21 -20.45 -24.19
N ASN A 155 4.13 -20.98 -25.00
CA ASN A 155 3.93 -21.24 -26.43
C ASN A 155 2.64 -22.04 -26.71
N ASP A 156 2.33 -23.04 -25.87
CA ASP A 156 1.15 -23.92 -26.01
C ASP A 156 -0.20 -23.20 -25.80
N SER A 157 -0.18 -21.93 -25.37
CA SER A 157 -1.38 -21.12 -25.12
C SER A 157 -1.34 -19.73 -25.78
N GLY A 158 -0.29 -19.37 -26.51
CA GLY A 158 -0.07 -18.03 -27.06
C GLY A 158 0.27 -16.93 -26.03
N LEU A 159 0.07 -17.19 -24.75
CA LEU A 159 0.13 -16.17 -23.70
C LEU A 159 1.57 -15.83 -23.24
N SER A 160 1.76 -14.59 -22.80
CA SER A 160 3.04 -14.07 -22.28
C SER A 160 2.84 -13.32 -20.98
N LEU A 161 3.42 -13.84 -19.89
CA LEU A 161 3.33 -13.29 -18.54
C LEU A 161 4.53 -12.37 -18.28
N SER A 162 4.26 -11.09 -18.06
CA SER A 162 5.25 -10.10 -17.61
C SER A 162 4.92 -9.66 -16.17
N ARG A 163 5.88 -9.76 -15.26
CA ARG A 163 5.67 -9.52 -13.81
C ARG A 163 6.45 -8.29 -13.34
N TYR A 164 5.76 -7.43 -12.60
CA TYR A 164 6.28 -6.14 -12.12
C TYR A 164 6.15 -6.02 -10.62
N HIS A 165 7.04 -5.25 -10.03
CA HIS A 165 6.99 -4.88 -8.62
C HIS A 165 7.58 -3.50 -8.38
N PHE A 166 7.31 -2.96 -7.18
CA PHE A 166 8.07 -1.89 -6.54
C PHE A 166 7.68 -1.82 -5.05
N CYS A 167 8.49 -1.11 -4.26
CA CYS A 167 8.09 -0.63 -2.95
C CYS A 167 7.73 0.87 -3.00
N ILE A 168 6.86 1.25 -2.07
CA ILE A 168 6.53 2.64 -1.74
C ILE A 168 7.06 2.88 -0.32
N GLU A 169 8.07 3.74 -0.17
CA GLU A 169 8.43 4.29 1.13
C GLU A 169 7.53 5.50 1.42
N ILE A 170 7.02 5.62 2.66
CA ILE A 170 6.21 6.76 3.11
C ILE A 170 6.74 7.26 4.46
N THR A 171 7.16 8.53 4.55
CA THR A 171 7.62 9.16 5.80
C THR A 171 6.59 10.18 6.30
N ASP A 172 6.38 10.25 7.62
CA ASP A 172 5.68 11.38 8.25
C ASP A 172 6.65 12.48 8.70
N PHE A 173 6.12 13.66 9.03
CA PHE A 173 6.87 14.81 9.58
C PHE A 173 7.47 14.58 10.99
N ARG A 174 7.58 13.32 11.42
CA ARG A 174 8.27 12.86 12.64
C ARG A 174 9.26 11.73 12.32
N SER A 175 9.62 11.58 11.04
CA SER A 175 10.54 10.57 10.51
C SER A 175 10.10 9.11 10.74
N ASN A 176 8.80 8.85 10.96
CA ASN A 176 8.27 7.49 11.00
C ASN A 176 8.07 6.99 9.58
N THR A 177 8.88 5.99 9.19
CA THR A 177 8.85 5.40 7.85
C THR A 177 8.02 4.12 7.83
N GLU A 178 6.99 4.07 6.98
CA GLU A 178 6.27 2.84 6.66
C GLU A 178 6.51 2.48 5.19
N ILE A 179 7.11 1.32 4.97
CA ILE A 179 7.30 0.77 3.62
C ILE A 179 6.11 -0.12 3.29
N TRP A 180 5.59 0.03 2.07
CA TRP A 180 4.54 -0.80 1.48
C TRP A 180 5.08 -1.46 0.22
N TYR A 181 4.63 -2.68 -0.05
CA TYR A 181 5.06 -3.49 -1.18
C TYR A 181 3.92 -3.64 -2.21
N VAL A 182 4.24 -3.58 -3.50
CA VAL A 182 3.26 -3.66 -4.61
C VAL A 182 3.78 -4.56 -5.73
N SER A 183 2.92 -5.42 -6.25
CA SER A 183 3.15 -6.18 -7.49
C SER A 183 1.88 -6.35 -8.32
N PHE A 184 2.08 -6.71 -9.59
CA PHE A 184 1.02 -7.09 -10.51
C PHE A 184 1.62 -7.81 -11.73
N SER A 185 0.75 -8.50 -12.46
CA SER A 185 1.07 -9.14 -13.73
C SER A 185 0.44 -8.37 -14.90
N LEU A 186 1.12 -8.34 -16.03
CA LEU A 186 0.55 -8.06 -17.35
C LEU A 186 0.58 -9.38 -18.13
N VAL A 187 -0.60 -9.92 -18.42
CA VAL A 187 -0.76 -11.07 -19.32
C VAL A 187 -1.04 -10.51 -20.70
N LEU A 188 -0.17 -10.81 -21.66
CA LEU A 188 -0.30 -10.44 -23.06
C LEU A 188 -0.76 -11.64 -23.86
N ASP A 189 -1.69 -11.42 -24.78
CA ASP A 189 -2.10 -12.40 -25.78
C ASP A 189 -1.31 -12.19 -27.08
N LYS A 190 -0.85 -13.27 -27.71
CA LYS A 190 -0.02 -13.22 -28.92
C LYS A 190 -0.54 -14.21 -29.97
N ASP A 191 -0.83 -13.68 -31.15
CA ASP A 191 -1.06 -14.51 -32.35
C ASP A 191 0.24 -15.24 -32.76
N ASP A 192 0.08 -16.31 -33.56
CA ASP A 192 1.16 -17.15 -34.13
C ASP A 192 2.32 -16.36 -34.80
N VAL A 193 2.09 -15.10 -35.16
CA VAL A 193 3.04 -14.21 -35.85
C VAL A 193 3.81 -13.29 -34.88
N ASN A 194 3.78 -13.57 -33.56
CA ASN A 194 4.43 -12.79 -32.48
C ASN A 194 3.94 -11.35 -32.27
N TYR A 195 2.83 -10.94 -32.89
CA TYR A 195 2.18 -9.66 -32.59
C TYR A 195 1.32 -9.77 -31.33
N VAL A 196 1.39 -8.74 -30.48
CA VAL A 196 0.58 -8.67 -29.25
C VAL A 196 -0.81 -8.12 -29.58
N VAL A 197 -1.85 -8.86 -29.20
CA VAL A 197 -3.25 -8.57 -29.58
C VAL A 197 -3.98 -7.78 -28.49
N ASP A 198 -3.89 -8.23 -27.24
CA ASP A 198 -4.46 -7.55 -26.06
C ASP A 198 -3.51 -7.71 -24.85
N GLY A 199 -3.67 -6.82 -23.85
CA GLY A 199 -2.85 -6.80 -22.64
C GLY A 199 -3.70 -6.61 -21.38
N LYS A 200 -3.91 -7.72 -20.66
CA LYS A 200 -4.71 -7.77 -19.43
C LYS A 200 -3.81 -7.62 -18.20
N PHE A 201 -4.03 -6.55 -17.44
CA PHE A 201 -3.48 -6.43 -16.09
C PHE A 201 -4.26 -7.33 -15.12
N ASP A 202 -3.53 -8.18 -14.41
CA ASP A 202 -4.09 -9.14 -13.44
C ASP A 202 -3.18 -9.28 -12.20
N ASP A 203 -3.64 -10.05 -11.23
CA ASP A 203 -2.93 -10.42 -10.01
C ASP A 203 -2.31 -9.22 -9.25
N LEU A 204 -3.06 -8.13 -9.23
CA LEU A 204 -2.76 -6.92 -8.49
C LEU A 204 -2.64 -7.24 -6.99
N ASN A 205 -1.53 -6.84 -6.36
CA ASN A 205 -1.24 -7.05 -4.94
C ASN A 205 -0.70 -5.76 -4.30
N ILE A 206 -1.15 -5.46 -3.08
CA ILE A 206 -0.61 -4.39 -2.21
C ILE A 206 -0.48 -5.00 -0.81
N VAL A 207 0.70 -4.88 -0.19
CA VAL A 207 1.02 -5.54 1.08
C VAL A 207 1.67 -4.55 2.05
N SER A 208 1.10 -4.41 3.26
CA SER A 208 1.77 -3.72 4.37
C SER A 208 2.67 -4.68 5.16
N GLN A 209 3.58 -4.15 5.98
CA GLN A 209 4.39 -4.96 6.89
C GLN A 209 3.53 -5.83 7.84
N ARG A 210 2.28 -5.44 8.13
CA ARG A 210 1.34 -6.19 9.00
C ARG A 210 0.64 -7.34 8.27
N ASP A 211 0.54 -7.28 6.94
CA ASP A 211 -0.11 -8.32 6.15
C ASP A 211 0.79 -9.56 5.95
N LEU A 212 2.11 -9.40 6.12
CA LEU A 212 3.07 -10.50 6.21
C LEU A 212 2.71 -11.52 7.29
N VAL A 213 2.31 -11.04 8.48
CA VAL A 213 2.04 -11.87 9.67
C VAL A 213 1.02 -12.97 9.38
N LYS A 214 0.02 -12.67 8.54
CA LYS A 214 -1.06 -13.59 8.16
C LYS A 214 -0.57 -14.77 7.29
N ASN A 215 0.57 -14.62 6.64
CA ASN A 215 1.09 -15.52 5.61
C ASN A 215 2.41 -16.20 6.00
N MET A 216 3.00 -15.88 7.17
CA MET A 216 4.31 -16.36 7.62
C MET A 216 4.51 -17.87 7.46
N ASN A 217 3.51 -18.68 7.84
CA ASN A 217 3.60 -20.14 7.75
C ASN A 217 3.78 -20.65 6.30
N MET A 218 3.26 -19.94 5.29
CA MET A 218 3.49 -20.27 3.89
C MET A 218 4.87 -19.78 3.43
N LEU A 219 5.27 -18.56 3.81
CA LEU A 219 6.56 -17.95 3.45
C LEU A 219 7.77 -18.71 4.02
N ILE A 220 7.64 -19.30 5.21
CA ILE A 220 8.68 -20.13 5.85
C ILE A 220 8.85 -21.46 5.11
N ASN A 221 7.75 -22.07 4.66
CA ASN A 221 7.76 -23.39 4.01
C ASN A 221 8.04 -23.33 2.50
N PHE A 222 7.91 -22.17 1.86
CA PHE A 222 8.12 -22.01 0.43
C PHE A 222 9.61 -21.93 0.07
N ASN A 223 10.08 -22.77 -0.86
CA ASN A 223 11.51 -22.92 -1.18
C ASN A 223 11.85 -22.95 -2.69
N GLU A 224 10.90 -22.71 -3.59
CA GLU A 224 11.19 -22.71 -5.04
C GLU A 224 12.02 -21.47 -5.42
N THR A 225 12.87 -21.60 -6.44
CA THR A 225 13.67 -20.48 -7.00
C THR A 225 13.01 -19.89 -8.24
N LEU A 226 13.54 -18.77 -8.75
CA LEU A 226 13.01 -18.15 -9.97
C LEU A 226 13.09 -19.09 -11.18
N ASP A 227 14.16 -19.87 -11.25
CA ASP A 227 14.37 -20.85 -12.32
C ASP A 227 13.35 -21.99 -12.24
N ASP A 228 12.97 -22.41 -11.02
CA ASP A 228 11.94 -23.44 -10.82
C ASP A 228 10.55 -22.94 -11.22
N ILE A 229 10.31 -21.64 -11.07
CA ILE A 229 9.07 -20.98 -11.46
C ILE A 229 9.05 -20.74 -12.98
N PHE A 230 10.18 -20.42 -13.59
CA PHE A 230 10.33 -20.37 -15.04
C PHE A 230 10.06 -21.73 -15.70
N LYS A 231 10.29 -22.84 -15.00
CA LYS A 231 9.94 -24.21 -15.46
C LYS A 231 8.45 -24.57 -15.30
N LYS A 232 7.59 -23.72 -14.73
CA LYS A 232 6.15 -24.02 -14.58
C LYS A 232 5.38 -23.66 -15.84
N ASP A 233 4.71 -24.63 -16.46
CA ASP A 233 4.07 -24.45 -17.77
C ASP A 233 2.59 -24.02 -17.69
N ASN A 234 2.01 -24.00 -16.48
CA ASN A 234 0.74 -23.34 -16.21
C ASN A 234 0.97 -21.90 -15.73
N ILE A 235 0.29 -20.93 -16.35
CA ILE A 235 0.31 -19.51 -15.95
C ILE A 235 -0.24 -19.31 -14.54
N ASP A 236 -1.25 -20.05 -14.12
CA ASP A 236 -1.83 -19.91 -12.78
C ASP A 236 -0.88 -20.44 -11.70
N ASP A 237 -0.16 -21.54 -11.94
CA ASP A 237 0.85 -22.08 -11.00
C ASP A 237 2.14 -21.27 -11.00
N ALA A 238 2.56 -20.79 -12.17
CA ALA A 238 3.69 -19.87 -12.30
C ALA A 238 3.36 -18.53 -11.64
N THR A 239 2.15 -18.00 -11.83
CA THR A 239 1.68 -16.83 -11.08
C THR A 239 1.62 -17.18 -9.59
N TYR A 240 1.05 -18.31 -9.18
CA TYR A 240 0.98 -18.74 -7.77
C TYR A 240 2.36 -18.86 -7.09
N SER A 241 3.43 -19.15 -7.82
CA SER A 241 4.78 -19.26 -7.26
C SER A 241 5.70 -18.06 -7.50
N LEU A 242 5.49 -17.27 -8.57
CA LEU A 242 5.61 -15.80 -8.52
C LEU A 242 4.67 -15.20 -7.47
N GLN A 243 4.02 -16.05 -6.65
CA GLN A 243 3.19 -15.72 -5.54
C GLN A 243 3.40 -16.50 -4.20
N LEU A 244 4.59 -16.98 -3.78
CA LEU A 244 4.84 -17.36 -2.36
C LEU A 244 6.17 -16.84 -1.76
N PHE A 245 6.67 -15.74 -2.31
CA PHE A 245 8.08 -15.55 -2.63
C PHE A 245 8.44 -14.00 -2.57
N GLU A 246 7.62 -12.99 -2.96
CA GLU A 246 8.01 -11.53 -2.98
C GLU A 246 7.88 -11.00 -1.56
N MET A 247 6.89 -11.44 -0.79
CA MET A 247 6.76 -11.23 0.65
C MET A 247 7.77 -12.07 1.41
N LYS A 248 8.42 -13.06 0.79
CA LYS A 248 9.66 -13.63 1.34
C LYS A 248 10.81 -12.65 1.12
N GLU A 249 10.98 -12.05 -0.07
CA GLU A 249 11.99 -11.00 -0.28
C GLU A 249 11.73 -9.69 0.47
N TYR A 250 10.48 -9.25 0.58
CA TYR A 250 10.08 -8.06 1.31
C TYR A 250 10.15 -8.32 2.82
N LEU A 251 9.87 -9.54 3.30
CA LEU A 251 10.22 -9.95 4.67
C LEU A 251 11.74 -9.95 4.87
N ASN A 252 12.52 -10.54 3.97
CA ASN A 252 13.99 -10.58 4.03
C ASN A 252 14.57 -9.15 4.03
N PHE A 253 14.04 -8.26 3.21
CA PHE A 253 14.38 -6.84 3.12
C PHE A 253 14.02 -6.09 4.41
N LEU A 254 12.84 -6.31 4.99
CA LEU A 254 12.46 -5.72 6.28
C LEU A 254 13.29 -6.27 7.45
N VAL A 255 13.71 -7.54 7.39
CA VAL A 255 14.64 -8.14 8.36
C VAL A 255 16.04 -7.55 8.22
N LYS A 256 16.56 -7.41 6.98
CA LYS A 256 17.83 -6.72 6.69
C LYS A 256 17.79 -5.27 7.19
N LEU A 257 16.72 -4.50 6.91
CA LEU A 257 16.57 -3.14 7.42
C LEU A 257 16.63 -3.07 8.95
N LYS A 258 16.02 -4.02 9.67
CA LYS A 258 16.10 -4.14 11.14
C LYS A 258 17.47 -4.60 11.69
N GLN A 259 18.44 -4.88 10.82
CA GLN A 259 19.83 -5.17 11.19
C GLN A 259 20.76 -3.96 10.90
N TYR A 260 20.26 -2.93 10.20
CA TYR A 260 20.98 -1.70 9.87
C TYR A 260 20.41 -0.45 10.58
N LEU A 261 19.44 -0.64 11.49
CA LEU A 261 18.75 0.39 12.29
C LEU A 261 18.81 0.04 13.78
#